data_AF-A0A3D5AW31-F1
#
_entry.id   AF-A0A3D5AW31-F1
#
_cell.length_a   1.000
_cell.length_b   1.000
_cell.length_c   1.000
_cell.angle_alpha   90.00
_cell.angle_beta   90.00
_cell.angle_gamma   90.00
#
_symmetry.space_group_name_H-M   'P 1'
#
loop_
_entity.id
_entity.type
_entity.pdbx_description
1 polymer ?
#
loop_
_entity_poly.entity_id
_entity_poly.type
_entity_poly.pdbx_seq_one_letter_code
_entity_poly.pdbx_strand_id
1 'polypeptide(L)' 'AAFLQVYREEAHYLERTAPWVERVGLAYVKQRVVEDVAGRQELAARFLHSQQFAQIDPWAERANGAEKHEFIPLKVVA' A
#
# COMPACT_ATOMS: atom_id res chain seq x y z
N ALA A 1 -3.95 -0.90 9.70
CA ALA A 1 -4.34 0.51 9.45
C ALA A 1 -3.32 1.48 10.03
N ALA A 2 -3.24 1.67 11.36
CA ALA A 2 -2.36 2.68 11.97
C ALA A 2 -0.86 2.53 11.64
N PHE A 3 -0.30 1.33 11.75
CA PHE A 3 1.11 1.07 11.38
C PHE A 3 1.43 1.51 9.93
N LEU A 4 0.56 1.15 8.98
CA LEU A 4 0.73 1.53 7.57
C LEU A 4 0.65 3.04 7.37
N GLN A 5 -0.18 3.74 8.15
CA GLN A 5 -0.27 5.19 8.12
C GLN A 5 1.02 5.86 8.62
N VAL A 6 1.57 5.41 9.74
CA VAL A 6 2.86 5.93 10.26
C VAL A 6 3.96 5.69 9.24
N TYR A 7 4.07 4.45 8.75
CA TYR A 7 5.07 4.08 7.77
C TYR A 7 5.00 4.94 6.51
N ARG A 8 3.81 5.11 5.89
CA ARG A 8 3.70 5.90 4.66
C ARG A 8 3.97 7.40 4.85
N GLU A 9 3.78 7.91 6.06
CA GLU A 9 4.01 9.33 6.39
C GLU A 9 5.48 9.62 6.71
N GLU A 10 6.24 8.62 7.17
CA GLU A 10 7.59 8.81 7.73
C GLU A 10 8.71 8.04 6.99
N ALA A 11 8.35 7.13 6.08
CA ALA A 11 9.32 6.40 5.27
C ALA A 11 9.94 7.28 4.18
N HIS A 12 11.19 7.01 3.85
CA HIS A 12 11.85 7.63 2.72
C HIS A 12 11.44 6.97 1.41
N TYR A 13 11.66 7.66 0.29
CA TYR A 13 11.44 7.09 -1.04
C TYR A 13 12.27 5.80 -1.22
N LEU A 14 11.63 4.74 -1.71
CA LEU A 14 12.19 3.38 -1.89
C LEU A 14 12.66 2.68 -0.61
N GLU A 15 12.31 3.20 0.57
CA GLU A 15 12.51 2.47 1.81
C GLU A 15 11.49 1.34 1.93
N ARG A 16 11.92 0.18 2.43
CA ARG A 16 11.03 -0.93 2.77
C ARG A 16 10.72 -0.92 4.27
N THR A 17 9.59 -1.51 4.65
CA THR A 17 9.11 -1.55 6.03
C THR A 17 10.13 -2.13 7.02
N ALA A 18 10.85 -3.20 6.66
CA ALA A 18 11.87 -3.78 7.54
C ALA A 18 13.05 -2.81 7.80
N PRO A 19 13.76 -2.29 6.78
CA PRO A 19 14.76 -1.23 6.95
C PRO A 19 14.24 0.02 7.67
N TRP A 20 12.99 0.40 7.42
CA TRP A 20 12.36 1.52 8.13
C TRP A 20 12.25 1.24 9.64
N VAL A 21 11.77 0.06 10.04
CA VAL A 21 11.70 -0.34 11.46
C VAL A 21 13.10 -0.39 12.07
N GLU A 22 14.11 -0.85 11.34
CA GLU A 22 15.51 -0.83 11.81
C GLU A 22 16.00 0.61 12.03
N ARG A 23 15.64 1.55 11.15
CA ARG A 23 16.02 2.96 11.24
C ARG A 23 15.33 3.70 12.39
N VAL A 24 14.02 3.56 12.55
CA VAL A 24 13.25 4.29 13.58
C VAL A 24 13.22 3.55 14.93
N GLY A 25 13.47 2.25 14.92
CA GLY A 25 13.47 1.38 16.08
C GLY A 25 12.08 0.81 16.43
N LEU A 26 12.03 -0.45 16.85
CA LEU A 26 10.79 -1.11 17.26
C LEU A 26 10.10 -0.41 18.45
N ALA A 27 10.88 0.17 19.37
CA ALA A 27 10.35 0.91 20.51
C ALA A 27 9.49 2.11 20.07
N TYR A 28 9.97 2.88 19.09
CA TYR A 28 9.22 4.00 18.53
C TYR A 28 7.90 3.53 17.89
N VAL A 29 7.95 2.47 17.09
CA VAL A 29 6.75 1.89 16.47
C VAL A 29 5.74 1.45 17.53
N LYS A 30 6.19 0.80 18.62
CA LYS A 30 5.33 0.41 19.74
C LYS A 30 4.71 1.62 20.44
N GLN A 31 5.48 2.67 20.67
CA GLN A 31 4.98 3.90 21.26
C GLN A 31 3.84 4.49 20.42
N ARG A 32 4.05 4.64 19.10
CA ARG A 32 3.09 5.27 18.18
C ARG A 32 1.84 4.42 17.90
N VAL A 33 1.97 3.09 17.90
CA VAL A 33 0.89 2.20 17.44
C VAL A 33 0.23 1.44 18.59
N VAL A 34 0.95 1.09 19.65
CA VAL A 34 0.43 0.25 20.74
C VAL A 34 0.07 1.10 21.95
N GLU A 35 0.99 1.93 22.40
CA GLU A 35 0.90 2.66 23.68
C GLU A 35 0.04 3.93 23.55
N ASP A 36 0.14 4.64 22.42
CA ASP A 36 -0.71 5.80 22.11
C ASP A 36 -2.06 5.36 21.52
N VAL A 37 -3.05 5.11 22.39
CA VAL A 37 -4.38 4.65 21.98
C VAL A 37 -5.12 5.68 21.11
N ALA A 38 -5.07 6.96 21.50
CA ALA A 38 -5.75 8.03 20.79
C ALA A 38 -5.11 8.27 19.41
N GLY A 39 -3.78 8.38 19.37
CA GLY A 39 -3.04 8.51 18.11
C GLY A 39 -3.21 7.30 17.20
N ARG A 40 -3.25 6.07 17.73
CA ARG A 40 -3.56 4.87 16.94
C ARG A 40 -4.91 5.00 16.25
N GLN A 41 -5.95 5.47 16.94
CA GLN A 41 -7.29 5.62 16.36
C GLN A 41 -7.31 6.67 15.24
N GLU A 42 -6.65 7.81 15.45
CA GLU A 42 -6.53 8.86 14.43
C GLU A 42 -5.77 8.35 13.18
N LEU A 43 -4.63 7.69 13.37
CA LEU A 43 -3.85 7.08 12.30
C LEU A 43 -4.68 6.04 11.52
N ALA A 44 -5.45 5.21 12.22
CA ALA A 44 -6.32 4.23 11.59
C ALA A 44 -7.45 4.90 10.77
N ALA A 45 -8.07 5.95 11.30
CA ALA A 45 -9.12 6.69 10.61
C ALA A 45 -8.60 7.35 9.32
N ARG A 46 -7.43 8.01 9.38
CA ARG A 46 -6.78 8.61 8.19
C ARG A 46 -6.45 7.56 7.13
N PHE A 47 -5.94 6.40 7.55
CA PHE A 47 -5.69 5.30 6.62
C PHE A 47 -6.97 4.85 5.93
N LEU A 48 -8.02 4.56 6.69
CA LEU A 48 -9.30 4.09 6.15
C LEU A 48 -9.93 5.12 5.19
N HIS A 49 -9.88 6.40 5.52
CA HIS A 49 -10.34 7.45 4.62
C HIS A 49 -9.58 7.43 3.29
N SER A 50 -8.25 7.31 3.33
CA SER A 50 -7.46 7.24 2.09
C SER A 50 -7.77 6.01 1.24
N GLN A 51 -8.13 4.89 1.86
CA GLN A 51 -8.52 3.69 1.12
C GLN A 51 -9.83 3.89 0.35
N GLN A 52 -10.76 4.74 0.80
CA GLN A 52 -12.04 4.98 0.11
C GLN A 52 -11.86 5.42 -1.35
N PHE A 53 -10.77 6.12 -1.65
CA PHE A 53 -10.47 6.62 -3.00
C PHE A 53 -9.67 5.63 -3.86
N ALA A 54 -9.11 4.58 -3.26
CA ALA A 54 -8.24 3.60 -3.91
C ALA A 54 -8.91 2.21 -4.02
N GLN A 55 -10.21 2.18 -4.33
CA GLN A 55 -10.99 0.95 -4.47
C GLN A 55 -11.15 0.47 -5.92
N ILE A 56 -10.75 1.29 -6.89
CA ILE A 56 -10.80 0.93 -8.30
C ILE A 56 -9.58 0.05 -8.61
N ASP A 57 -9.83 -1.21 -8.97
CA ASP A 57 -8.78 -2.11 -9.45
C ASP A 57 -8.33 -1.65 -10.86
N PRO A 58 -7.08 -1.18 -11.02
CA PRO A 58 -6.60 -0.71 -12.32
C PRO A 58 -6.47 -1.83 -13.35
N TRP A 59 -6.51 -3.10 -12.93
CA TRP A 59 -6.38 -4.25 -13.82
C TRP A 59 -7.71 -4.91 -14.18
N ALA A 60 -8.83 -4.47 -13.59
CA ALA A 60 -10.11 -5.15 -13.76
C ALA A 60 -10.54 -5.23 -15.24
N GLU A 61 -10.42 -4.14 -16.00
CA GLU A 61 -10.78 -4.11 -17.42
C GLU A 61 -9.89 -5.05 -18.26
N ARG A 62 -8.57 -5.00 -18.01
CA ARG A 62 -7.60 -5.88 -18.69
C ARG A 62 -7.84 -7.34 -18.34
N ALA A 63 -8.10 -7.67 -17.08
CA ALA A 63 -8.43 -9.03 -16.62
C ALA A 63 -9.74 -9.55 -17.24
N ASN A 64 -10.73 -8.68 -17.42
CA ASN A 64 -11.99 -9.00 -18.13
C ASN A 64 -11.80 -9.14 -19.65
N GLY A 65 -10.66 -8.69 -20.16
CA GLY A 65 -10.18 -9.01 -21.50
C GLY A 65 -10.22 -7.88 -22.51
N ALA A 66 -10.29 -6.63 -22.05
CA ALA A 66 -10.20 -5.45 -22.93
C ALA A 66 -9.02 -5.53 -23.91
N GLU A 67 -7.89 -6.10 -23.46
CA GLU A 67 -6.64 -6.16 -24.23
C GLU A 67 -6.19 -7.59 -24.53
N LYS A 68 -7.11 -8.56 -24.61
CA LYS A 68 -6.80 -9.95 -24.96
C LYS A 68 -6.00 -10.10 -26.25
N HIS A 69 -6.17 -9.17 -27.18
CA HIS A 69 -5.48 -9.17 -28.47
C HIS A 69 -3.96 -9.02 -28.35
N GLU A 70 -3.44 -8.38 -27.30
CA GLU A 70 -1.98 -8.27 -27.05
C GLU A 70 -1.31 -9.62 -26.83
N PHE A 71 -2.08 -10.64 -26.44
CA PHE A 71 -1.59 -11.98 -26.12
C PHE A 71 -1.99 -13.01 -27.18
N ILE A 72 -2.56 -12.58 -28.32
CA ILE A 72 -2.85 -13.48 -29.45
C ILE A 72 -1.55 -13.73 -30.22
N PRO A 73 -1.11 -14.99 -30.37
CA PRO A 73 0.08 -15.32 -31.15
C PRO A 73 -0.04 -14.79 -32.59
N LEU A 74 1.04 -14.21 -33.11
CA LEU A 74 1.11 -13.76 -34.50
C LEU A 74 0.97 -14.95 -35.45
N LYS A 75 0.13 -14.80 -36.48
CA LYS A 75 -0.02 -15.82 -37.51
C LYS A 75 1.22 -15.81 -38.40
N VAL A 76 1.94 -16.94 -38.44
CA VAL A 76 3.02 -17.14 -39.41
C VAL A 76 2.38 -17.38 -40.78
N VAL A 77 2.68 -16.50 -41.74
CA VAL A 77 2.25 -16.66 -43.15
C VAL A 77 3.37 -17.38 -43.89
N ALA A 78 3.04 -18.46 -44.59
CA ALA A 78 3.94 -19.26 -45.42
C ALA A 78 4.19 -18.60 -46.79
#